data_AF-C4GMK5-F1
#
_entry.id   AF-C4GMK5-F1
#
_cell.length_a   1.000
_cell.length_b   1.000
_cell.length_c   1.000
_cell.angle_alpha   90.00
_cell.angle_beta   90.00
_cell.angle_gamma   90.00
#
_symmetry.space_group_name_H-M   'P 1'
#
loop_
_entity.id
_entity.type
_entity.pdbx_description
1 polymer ?
#
loop_
_entity_poly.entity_id
_entity_poly.type
_entity_poly.pdbx_seq_one_letter_code
_entity_poly.pdbx_strand_id
1 'polypeptide(L)'
;MQHETDIFLNFEQTLAAGGCQREWLLGLIEEEVIVVQGQPEHSEYSGFQLARIRRAARIGRDFEASIPATALIMRLLDELEELRKSQPALSD
;
A
#
# COMPACT_ATOMS: atom_id res chain seq x y z
N MET A 1 2.20 28.87 7.81
CA MET A 1 3.02 28.13 6.84
C MET A 1 3.50 26.85 7.53
N GLN A 2 2.67 25.81 7.52
CA GLN A 2 3.08 24.49 8.01
C GLN A 2 3.94 23.87 6.90
N HIS A 3 5.22 23.62 7.17
CA HIS A 3 6.03 22.76 6.32
C HIS A 3 5.53 21.34 6.56
N GLU A 4 4.52 20.91 5.81
CA GLU A 4 4.17 19.51 5.67
C GLU A 4 5.41 18.83 5.09
N THR A 5 6.21 18.24 5.98
CA THR A 5 7.45 17.58 5.57
C THR A 5 7.04 16.26 4.98
N ASP A 6 6.76 16.25 3.68
CA ASP A 6 6.50 15.02 2.95
C ASP A 6 7.73 14.12 3.10
N ILE A 7 7.54 12.99 3.78
CA ILE A 7 8.60 12.00 3.98
C ILE A 7 8.60 11.10 2.75
N PHE A 8 9.70 11.17 2.01
CA PHE A 8 10.01 10.25 0.91
C PHE A 8 11.12 9.30 1.33
N LEU A 9 10.96 8.04 0.95
CA LEU A 9 11.90 6.95 1.21
C LEU A 9 12.35 6.39 -0.14
N ASN A 10 13.63 6.06 -0.26
CA ASN A 10 14.09 5.25 -1.39
C ASN A 10 13.65 3.78 -1.23
N PHE A 11 13.92 2.95 -2.23
CA PHE A 11 13.54 1.53 -2.24
C PHE A 11 14.04 0.76 -0.99
N GLU A 12 15.32 0.86 -0.65
CA GLU A 12 15.91 0.13 0.47
C GLU A 12 15.38 0.62 1.83
N GLN A 13 15.16 1.93 1.98
CA GLN A 13 14.51 2.51 3.16
C GLN A 13 13.06 2.04 3.28
N THR A 14 12.36 1.86 2.16
CA THR A 14 10.98 1.37 2.11
C THR A 14 10.90 -0.09 2.52
N LEU A 15 11.83 -0.94 2.07
CA LEU A 15 11.93 -2.34 2.52
C LEU A 15 12.14 -2.42 4.03
N ALA A 16 13.11 -1.66 4.54
CA ALA A 16 13.42 -1.63 5.98
C ALA A 16 12.25 -1.11 6.82
N ALA A 17 11.64 0.01 6.42
CA ALA A 17 10.53 0.61 7.16
C ALA A 17 9.21 -0.17 7.00
N GLY A 18 9.02 -0.85 5.87
CA GLY A 18 7.85 -1.67 5.56
C GLY A 18 7.90 -3.05 6.22
N GLY A 19 9.10 -3.52 6.59
CA GLY A 19 9.29 -4.86 7.15
C GLY A 19 8.95 -5.96 6.14
N CYS A 20 9.24 -5.74 4.85
CA CYS A 20 8.98 -6.69 3.77
C CYS A 20 10.27 -6.98 2.98
N GLN A 21 10.28 -8.14 2.30
CA GLN A 21 11.38 -8.54 1.43
C GLN A 21 11.24 -7.91 0.04
N ARG A 22 12.35 -7.86 -0.72
CA ARG A 22 12.42 -7.25 -2.04
C ARG A 22 11.35 -7.83 -2.99
N GLU A 23 11.30 -9.15 -3.09
CA GLU A 23 10.41 -9.89 -3.98
C GLU A 23 8.94 -9.62 -3.64
N TRP A 24 8.64 -9.42 -2.36
CA TRP A 24 7.30 -9.07 -1.91
C TRP A 24 6.90 -7.67 -2.35
N LEU A 25 7.77 -6.67 -2.17
CA LEU A 25 7.48 -5.30 -2.61
C LEU A 25 7.34 -5.23 -4.14
N LEU A 26 8.21 -5.92 -4.88
CA LEU A 26 8.11 -5.99 -6.35
C LEU A 26 6.80 -6.64 -6.79
N GLY A 27 6.37 -7.73 -6.15
CA GLY A 27 5.08 -8.35 -6.45
C GLY A 27 3.89 -7.45 -6.14
N LEU A 28 3.95 -6.64 -5.08
CA LEU A 28 2.91 -5.62 -4.82
C LEU A 28 2.88 -4.52 -5.89
N ILE A 29 4.02 -4.20 -6.51
CA ILE A 29 4.08 -3.24 -7.61
C ILE A 29 3.54 -3.87 -8.90
N GLU A 30 3.89 -5.13 -9.18
CA GLU A 30 3.38 -5.90 -10.32
C GLU A 30 1.85 -6.05 -10.27
N GLU A 31 1.29 -6.27 -9.09
CA GLU A 31 -0.16 -6.33 -8.86
C GLU A 31 -0.85 -4.95 -8.75
N GLU A 32 -0.11 -3.87 -9.03
CA GLU A 32 -0.56 -2.47 -8.98
C GLU A 32 -1.09 -2.03 -7.60
N VAL A 33 -0.75 -2.75 -6.53
CA VAL A 33 -1.06 -2.35 -5.15
C VAL A 33 -0.27 -1.09 -4.78
N ILE A 34 0.97 -1.00 -5.25
CA ILE A 34 1.84 0.16 -5.12
C ILE A 34 2.23 0.64 -6.52
N VAL A 35 1.90 1.87 -6.85
CA VAL A 35 2.24 2.47 -8.14
C VAL A 35 3.52 3.28 -8.00
N VAL A 36 4.48 3.08 -8.90
CA VAL A 36 5.74 3.81 -8.96
C VAL A 36 5.98 4.34 -10.37
N GLN A 37 6.79 5.39 -10.49
CA GLN A 37 7.23 5.91 -11.78
C GLN A 37 8.62 5.37 -12.12
N GLY A 38 8.71 4.64 -13.24
CA GLY A 38 9.97 4.06 -13.70
C GLY A 38 10.36 2.79 -12.94
N GLN A 39 11.67 2.62 -12.71
CA GLN A 39 12.20 1.42 -12.05
C GLN A 39 11.98 1.50 -10.53
N PRO A 40 11.34 0.50 -9.89
CA PRO A 40 11.06 0.48 -8.47
C PRO A 40 12.25 0.82 -7.57
N GLU A 41 13.44 0.35 -7.92
CA GLU A 41 14.68 0.53 -7.17
C GLU A 41 15.18 1.98 -7.20
N HIS A 42 14.80 2.75 -8.21
CA HIS A 42 15.16 4.15 -8.39
C HIS A 42 14.00 5.12 -8.06
N SER A 43 12.86 4.59 -7.62
CA SER A 43 11.70 5.39 -7.25
C SER A 43 11.76 5.86 -5.80
N GLU A 44 11.11 7.00 -5.55
CA GLU A 44 10.77 7.46 -4.20
C GLU A 44 9.38 6.97 -3.81
N TYR A 45 9.22 6.67 -2.52
CA TYR A 45 8.00 6.16 -1.92
C TYR A 45 7.55 7.12 -0.83
N SER A 46 6.31 7.59 -0.93
CA SER A 46 5.70 8.46 0.07
C SER A 46 5.32 7.69 1.35
N GLY A 47 5.10 8.44 2.44
CA GLY A 47 4.51 7.88 3.66
C GLY A 47 3.17 7.16 3.44
N PHE A 48 2.36 7.62 2.46
CA PHE A 48 1.12 6.95 2.06
C PHE A 48 1.38 5.56 1.46
N GLN A 49 2.33 5.45 0.53
CA GLN A 49 2.72 4.16 -0.05
C GLN A 49 3.30 3.23 1.03
N LEU A 50 4.12 3.74 1.96
CA LEU A 50 4.60 2.94 3.08
C LEU A 50 3.47 2.40 3.96
N ALA A 51 2.48 3.22 4.29
CA ALA A 51 1.31 2.77 5.06
C ALA A 51 0.53 1.66 4.32
N ARG A 52 0.39 1.81 3.00
CA ARG A 52 -0.26 0.83 2.12
C ARG A 52 0.53 -0.48 2.06
N ILE A 53 1.86 -0.43 1.95
CA ILE A 53 2.75 -1.61 2.01
C ILE A 53 2.58 -2.35 3.34
N ARG A 54 2.59 -1.63 4.46
CA ARG A 54 2.40 -2.24 5.79
C ARG A 54 1.03 -2.90 5.93
N ARG A 55 -0.02 -2.30 5.38
CA ARG A 55 -1.38 -2.88 5.36
C ARG A 55 -1.40 -4.17 4.56
N ALA A 56 -0.83 -4.18 3.35
CA ALA A 56 -0.74 -5.37 2.51
C ALA A 56 0.09 -6.48 3.19
N ALA A 57 1.25 -6.15 3.77
CA ALA A 57 2.08 -7.10 4.50
C ALA A 57 1.36 -7.72 5.70
N ARG A 58 0.53 -6.94 6.41
CA ARG A 58 -0.30 -7.46 7.50
C ARG A 58 -1.38 -8.40 6.97
N ILE A 59 -2.11 -8.04 5.92
CA ILE A 59 -3.12 -8.91 5.30
C ILE A 59 -2.50 -10.23 4.83
N GLY A 60 -1.37 -10.17 4.11
CA GLY A 60 -0.67 -11.36 3.65
C GLY A 60 -0.31 -12.32 4.80
N ARG A 61 0.13 -11.78 5.95
CA ARG A 61 0.42 -12.60 7.14
C ARG A 61 -0.83 -13.12 7.83
N ASP A 62 -1.81 -12.26 8.09
CA ASP A 62 -2.99 -12.60 8.89
C ASP A 62 -3.88 -13.64 8.16
N PHE A 63 -3.86 -13.65 6.83
CA PHE A 63 -4.64 -14.57 6.00
C PHE A 63 -3.80 -15.65 5.31
N GLU A 64 -2.49 -15.69 5.54
CA GLU A 64 -1.54 -16.54 4.80
C GLU A 64 -1.74 -16.45 3.27
N ALA A 65 -2.05 -15.24 2.79
CA ALA A 65 -2.48 -15.01 1.42
C ALA A 65 -1.28 -14.85 0.49
N SER A 66 -1.40 -15.37 -0.74
CA SER A 66 -0.46 -15.08 -1.82
C SER A 66 -0.46 -13.58 -2.18
N ILE A 67 0.54 -13.13 -2.94
CA ILE A 67 0.62 -11.73 -3.40
C ILE A 67 -0.64 -11.35 -4.22
N PRO A 68 -1.09 -12.14 -5.22
CA PRO A 68 -2.31 -11.81 -5.97
C PRO A 68 -3.57 -11.79 -5.09
N ALA A 69 -3.68 -12.71 -4.13
CA ALA A 69 -4.81 -12.74 -3.19
C ALA A 69 -4.79 -11.52 -2.27
N THR A 70 -3.61 -11.13 -1.76
CA THR A 70 -3.43 -9.90 -0.97
C THR A 70 -3.82 -8.67 -1.76
N ALA A 71 -3.42 -8.57 -3.04
CA ALA A 71 -3.78 -7.47 -3.92
C ALA A 71 -5.30 -7.37 -4.16
N LEU A 72 -5.96 -8.51 -4.39
CA LEU A 72 -7.41 -8.56 -4.52
C LEU A 72 -8.10 -8.08 -3.23
N ILE A 73 -7.67 -8.55 -2.06
CA ILE A 73 -8.23 -8.10 -0.77
C ILE A 73 -8.04 -6.59 -0.59
N MET A 74 -6.86 -6.06 -0.91
CA MET A 74 -6.60 -4.61 -0.84
C MET A 74 -7.57 -3.81 -1.72
N ARG A 75 -7.79 -4.23 -2.97
CA ARG A 75 -8.74 -3.58 -3.88
C ARG A 75 -10.18 -3.63 -3.37
N LEU A 76 -10.61 -4.77 -2.83
CA LEU A 76 -11.94 -4.93 -2.24
C LEU A 76 -12.14 -4.04 -1.00
N LEU A 77 -11.10 -3.89 -0.17
CA LEU A 77 -11.15 -2.99 0.98
C LEU A 77 -11.23 -1.52 0.56
N ASP A 78 -10.46 -1.12 -0.46
CA ASP A 78 -10.54 0.23 -1.03
C ASP A 78 -11.96 0.51 -1.57
N GLU A 79 -12.52 -0.41 -2.35
CA GLU A 79 -13.89 -0.28 -2.88
C GLU A 79 -14.93 -0.19 -1.76
N LEU A 80 -14.81 -1.01 -0.71
CA LEU A 80 -15.70 -0.95 0.45
C LEU A 80 -15.60 0.40 1.20
N GLU A 81 -14.40 0.96 1.31
CA GLU A 81 -14.20 2.28 1.91
C GLU A 81 -14.88 3.38 1.08
N GLU A 82 -14.79 3.33 -0.25
CA GLU A 82 -15.47 4.27 -1.13
C GLU A 82 -17.00 4.13 -1.07
N LEU A 83 -17.52 2.90 -1.02
CA LEU A 83 -18.96 2.65 -0.86
C LEU A 83 -19.48 3.22 0.47
N ARG A 84 -18.73 3.05 1.56
CA ARG A 84 -19.09 3.60 2.88
C ARG A 84 -19.09 5.12 2.93
N LYS A 85 -18.19 5.78 2.21
CA LYS A 85 -18.18 7.25 2.08
C LYS A 85 -19.36 7.75 1.23
N SER A 86 -19.79 6.95 0.26
CA SER A 86 -20.83 7.31 -0.71
C SER A 86 -22.25 7.08 -0.20
N GLN A 87 -22.44 6.21 0.80
CA GLN A 87 -23.70 6.11 1.51
C GLN A 87 -23.82 7.32 2.45
N PRO A 88 -24.77 8.27 2.21
CA PRO A 88 -25.14 9.19 3.28
C PRO A 88 -25.55 8.33 4.46
N ALA A 89 -25.10 8.71 5.67
CA ALA A 89 -25.64 8.11 6.89
C ALA A 89 -27.15 8.03 6.71
N LEU A 90 -27.71 6.82 6.69
CA LEU A 90 -29.15 6.65 6.70
C LEU A 90 -29.61 7.38 7.96
N SER A 91 -30.12 8.59 7.75
CA SER A 91 -30.76 9.38 8.78
C SER A 91 -32.05 8.65 9.11
N ASP A 92 -31.98 7.80 10.12
CA ASP A 92 -33.16 7.36 10.87
C ASP A 92 -33.78 8.56 11.62
#